data_AF-A0A6I3WU82-F1
#
_entry.id   AF-A0A6I3WU82-F1
#
_cell.length_a   1.000
_cell.length_b   1.000
_cell.length_c   1.000
_cell.angle_alpha   90.00
_cell.angle_beta   90.00
_cell.angle_gamma   90.00
#
_symmetry.space_group_name_H-M   'P 1'
#
loop_
_entity.id
_entity.type
_entity.pdbx_description
1 polymer ?
#
loop_
_entity_poly.entity_id
_entity_poly.type
_entity_poly.pdbx_seq_one_letter_code
_entity_poly.pdbx_strand_id
1 'polypeptide(L)' 'TDSTVVALVLRHRNWITQGWGGIEPTADQFIGLGNMYVADERFARHYGGIEGARYVRDAIVAWVAATPQSSATS' A
#
# COMPACT_ATOMS: atom_id res chain seq x y z
N THR A 1 15.32 -2.91 -3.49
CA THR A 1 14.19 -3.29 -2.62
C THR A 1 14.29 -4.77 -2.35
N ASP A 2 14.13 -5.21 -1.10
CA ASP A 2 14.06 -6.64 -0.75
C ASP A 2 12.90 -7.30 -1.51
N SER A 3 13.15 -8.44 -2.19
CA SER A 3 12.14 -9.14 -2.99
C SER A 3 10.95 -9.64 -2.15
N THR A 4 11.16 -9.90 -0.86
CA THR A 4 10.11 -10.26 0.10
C THR A 4 9.16 -9.09 0.33
N VAL A 5 9.70 -7.89 0.51
CA VAL A 5 8.92 -6.67 0.70
C VAL A 5 8.09 -6.37 -0.55
N VAL A 6 8.68 -6.50 -1.73
CA VAL A 6 7.96 -6.34 -3.01
C VAL A 6 6.80 -7.34 -3.12
N ALA A 7 7.02 -8.62 -2.80
CA ALA A 7 5.97 -9.63 -2.84
C ALA A 7 4.81 -9.33 -1.88
N LEU A 8 5.11 -8.84 -0.68
CA LEU A 8 4.08 -8.44 0.30
C LEU A 8 3.25 -7.24 -0.20
N VAL A 9 3.90 -6.23 -0.75
CA VAL A 9 3.22 -5.04 -1.28
C VAL A 9 2.34 -5.40 -2.47
N LEU A 10 2.82 -6.23 -3.41
CA LEU A 10 2.04 -6.68 -4.56
C LEU A 10 0.83 -7.52 -4.14
N ARG A 11 1.00 -8.40 -3.15
CA ARG A 11 -0.12 -9.17 -2.59
C ARG A 11 -1.17 -8.25 -1.97
N HIS A 12 -0.75 -7.22 -1.23
CA HIS A 12 -1.65 -6.24 -0.63
C HIS A 12 -2.37 -5.41 -1.70
N ARG A 13 -1.65 -4.92 -2.71
CA ARG A 13 -2.23 -4.19 -3.85
C ARG A 13 -3.30 -5.03 -4.56
N ASN A 14 -3.03 -6.31 -4.82
CA ASN A 14 -4.01 -7.22 -5.41
C ASN A 14 -5.26 -7.40 -4.53
N TRP A 15 -5.09 -7.49 -3.20
CA TRP A 15 -6.23 -7.56 -2.28
C TRP A 15 -7.10 -6.29 -2.34
N ILE A 16 -6.50 -5.10 -2.39
CA ILE A 16 -7.22 -3.83 -2.56
C ILE A 16 -7.95 -3.80 -3.91
N THR A 17 -7.28 -4.18 -5.01
CA THR A 17 -7.88 -4.24 -6.34
C THR A 17 -9.13 -5.12 -6.35
N GLN A 18 -9.09 -6.29 -5.71
CA GLN A 18 -10.27 -7.16 -5.59
C GLN A 18 -11.39 -6.51 -4.76
N GLY A 19 -11.04 -5.84 -3.66
CA GLY A 19 -11.99 -5.08 -2.85
C GLY A 19 -12.61 -3.88 -3.56
N TRP A 20 -11.95 -3.34 -4.59
CA TRP A 20 -12.40 -2.21 -5.40
C TRP A 20 -13.03 -2.64 -6.74
N GLY A 21 -13.50 -3.88 -6.83
CA GLY A 21 -14.20 -4.37 -8.03
C GLY A 21 -13.30 -4.52 -9.26
N GLY A 22 -12.00 -4.79 -9.05
CA GLY A 22 -11.01 -4.95 -10.11
C GLY A 22 -10.27 -3.67 -10.49
N ILE A 23 -10.60 -2.53 -9.87
CA ILE A 23 -9.91 -1.26 -10.12
C ILE A 23 -8.63 -1.20 -9.29
N GLU A 24 -7.50 -1.10 -9.97
CA GLU A 24 -6.20 -1.00 -9.31
C GLU A 24 -5.99 0.41 -8.74
N PRO A 25 -5.51 0.55 -7.49
CA PRO A 25 -5.21 1.87 -6.94
C PRO A 25 -4.06 2.54 -7.69
N THR A 26 -4.18 3.85 -7.89
CA THR A 26 -3.05 4.71 -8.28
C THR A 26 -1.99 4.75 -7.18
N ALA A 27 -0.76 5.16 -7.50
CA ALA A 27 0.30 5.39 -6.52
C ALA A 27 -0.17 6.25 -5.32
N ASP A 28 -0.80 7.39 -5.61
CA ASP A 28 -1.26 8.32 -4.57
C ASP A 28 -2.37 7.71 -3.70
N GLN A 29 -3.31 6.98 -4.31
CA GLN A 29 -4.34 6.26 -3.56
C GLN A 29 -3.72 5.19 -2.66
N PHE A 30 -2.72 4.47 -3.16
CA PHE A 30 -2.09 3.39 -2.41
C PHE A 30 -1.25 3.91 -1.23
N ILE A 31 -0.50 5.01 -1.44
CA ILE A 31 0.18 5.74 -0.37
C ILE A 31 -0.84 6.31 0.63
N GLY A 32 -1.94 6.88 0.13
CA GLY A 32 -3.03 7.40 0.96
C GLY A 32 -3.64 6.36 1.89
N LEU A 33 -3.84 5.13 1.40
CA LEU A 33 -4.27 4.00 2.23
C LEU A 33 -3.26 3.68 3.35
N GLY A 34 -1.97 3.61 3.03
CA GLY A 34 -0.91 3.42 4.02
C GLY A 34 -0.93 4.50 5.10
N ASN A 35 -1.10 5.76 4.71
CA ASN A 35 -1.21 6.87 5.65
C ASN A 35 -2.44 6.76 6.54
N MET A 36 -3.60 6.38 5.99
CA MET A 36 -4.84 6.15 6.75
C MET A 36 -4.66 5.03 7.78
N TYR A 37 -3.97 3.93 7.42
CA TYR A 37 -3.72 2.82 8.36
C TYR A 37 -2.93 3.25 9.59
N VAL A 38 -2.03 4.22 9.45
CA VAL A 38 -1.25 4.78 10.56
C VAL A 38 -2.03 5.83 11.33
N ALA A 39 -2.83 6.66 10.64
CA ALA A 39 -3.52 7.79 11.23
C ALA A 39 -4.70 7.39 12.13
N ASP A 40 -5.29 6.22 11.92
CA ASP A 40 -6.47 5.76 12.65
C ASP A 40 -6.26 4.35 13.22
N GLU A 41 -6.28 4.25 14.56
CA GLU A 41 -6.04 3.01 15.32
C GLU A 41 -7.01 1.87 14.94
N ARG A 42 -8.24 2.22 14.49
CA ARG A 42 -9.23 1.24 14.04
C ARG A 42 -8.75 0.47 12.82
N PHE A 43 -7.93 1.10 11.98
CA PHE A 43 -7.26 0.42 10.87
C PHE A 43 -5.95 -0.23 11.32
N ALA A 44 -5.16 0.45 12.15
CA ALA A 44 -3.86 -0.06 12.60
C ALA A 44 -3.97 -1.44 13.27
N ARG A 45 -5.03 -1.69 14.05
CA ARG A 45 -5.28 -3.00 14.70
C ARG A 45 -5.33 -4.18 13.72
N HIS A 46 -5.67 -3.96 12.44
CA HIS A 46 -5.70 -5.02 11.44
C HIS A 46 -4.32 -5.39 10.90
N TYR A 47 -3.30 -4.59 11.23
CA TYR A 47 -1.91 -4.81 10.84
C TYR A 47 -1.02 -5.19 12.02
N GLY A 48 -1.58 -5.55 13.18
CA GLY A 48 -0.81 -5.83 14.40
C GLY A 48 -0.51 -4.58 15.24
N GLY A 49 -1.29 -3.51 15.04
CA GLY A 49 -1.13 -2.24 15.75
C GLY A 49 -0.32 -1.23 14.96
N ILE A 50 0.03 -0.12 15.62
CA ILE A 50 0.66 1.05 14.98
C ILE A 50 1.98 0.71 14.26
N GLU A 51 2.80 -0.17 14.84
CA GLU A 51 4.09 -0.54 14.26
C GLU A 51 3.93 -1.36 12.98
N GLY A 52 2.98 -2.30 12.96
CA GLY A 52 2.70 -3.05 11.74
C GLY A 52 2.05 -2.19 10.65
N ALA A 53 1.20 -1.23 11.03
CA ALA A 53 0.66 -0.26 10.08
C ALA A 53 1.77 0.64 9.47
N ARG A 54 2.72 1.08 10.29
CA ARG A 54 3.91 1.82 9.83
C ARG A 54 4.74 1.00 8.86
N TYR A 55 5.01 -0.26 9.20
CA TYR A 55 5.73 -1.18 8.32
C TYR A 55 5.07 -1.33 6.94
N VAL A 56 3.74 -1.52 6.91
CA VAL A 56 2.99 -1.61 5.64
C VAL A 56 3.08 -0.30 4.84
N ARG A 57 2.89 0.85 5.50
CA ARG A 57 2.99 2.16 4.83
C ARG A 57 4.38 2.41 4.26
N ASP A 58 5.43 2.11 5.01
CA ASP A 58 6.81 2.31 4.56
C ASP A 58 7.15 1.36 3.40
N ALA A 59 6.65 0.12 3.43
CA ALA A 59 6.78 -0.82 2.32
C ALA A 59 6.09 -0.31 1.04
N ILE A 60 4.87 0.23 1.16
CA ILE A 60 4.14 0.84 0.03
C ILE A 60 4.93 2.01 -0.56
N VAL A 61 5.39 2.94 0.28
CA VAL A 61 6.16 4.12 -0.16
C VAL A 61 7.46 3.72 -0.85
N ALA A 62 8.20 2.77 -0.27
CA ALA A 62 9.45 2.27 -0.85
C ALA A 62 9.21 1.59 -2.20
N TRP A 63 8.12 0.83 -2.35
CA TRP A 63 7.76 0.18 -3.60
C TRP A 63 7.36 1.18 -4.69
N VAL A 64 6.55 2.18 -4.37
CA VAL A 64 6.16 3.25 -5.31
C VAL A 64 7.39 4.06 -5.76
N ALA A 65 8.26 4.44 -4.82
CA ALA A 65 9.48 5.19 -5.15
C ALA A 65 10.43 4.40 -6.05
N ALA A 66 10.49 3.08 -5.90
CA ALA A 66 11.31 2.19 -6.72
C ALA A 66 10.67 1.82 -8.08
N THR A 67 9.36 2.09 -8.25
CA THR A 67 8.59 1.71 -9.45
C THR A 67 7.95 2.97 -10.03
N PRO A 68 8.66 3.70 -10.91
CA PRO A 68 8.06 4.84 -11.60
C PRO A 68 6.83 4.37 -12.37
N GLN A 69 5.63 4.72 -11.91
CA GLN A 69 4.42 4.45 -12.68
C GLN A 69 4.40 5.40 -13.87
N SER A 70 4.40 4.84 -15.08
CA SER A 70 4.10 5.60 -16.29
C SER A 70 2.76 6.31 -16.10
N SER A 71 2.78 7.64 -16.19
CA SER A 71 1.59 8.48 -16.11
C SER A 71 0.59 7.97 -17.14
N ALA A 72 -0.53 7.41 -16.68
CA ALA A 72 -1.68 7.25 -17.53
C ALA A 72 -2.19 8.66 -17.82
N THR A 73 -1.80 9.18 -18.97
CA THR A 73 -2.34 10.39 -19.59
C THR A 73 -3.86 10.30 -19.58
N SER A 74 -4.53 11.29 -19.00
CA SER A 74 -5.93 11.61 -19.26
C SER A 74 -6.02 13.11 -19.50
#